data_AF-A0A6P8MZC3-F1
#
_entry.id   AF-A0A6P8MZC3-F1
#
_cell.length_a   1.000
_cell.length_b   1.000
_cell.length_c   1.000
_cell.angle_alpha   90.00
_cell.angle_beta   90.00
_cell.angle_gamma   90.00
#
_symmetry.space_group_name_H-M   'P 1'
#
loop_
_entity.id
_entity.type
_entity.pdbx_description
1 polymer ?
#
loop_
_entity_poly.entity_id
_entity_poly.type
_entity_poly.pdbx_seq_one_letter_code
_entity_poly.pdbx_strand_id
1 'polypeptide(L)'
;MRGVAFLGTVRSARGTFLRMLVFVFLATFLWLQFHVISLTGRDSSGQASSNETLFSLVPQELHRFLKDRRNGSSSTLTNASTETLTEFEIAEIRRNIERANAEQRVYNEESFGPLANDAPIIVIQVHTRLTYLRHLIVSLAQAKGIEQTLLVFSHDVWHPDINYLVQSVDFCRVVQIFYPHSIQTHPRTFPGEDPNDCPRNIRKEQALNLGCINAKHPDLYGHYREAKFTQTKHHWWWKANRVFDQLSITRNHTGIVLFLEEDHYVAEDFLHVLRLMERTCKHSCKRCNVLSLGTYLKTYNYFADFSRKFLGVNSALQKELLRGLKRWEASARQQSAKAEDVIGTSDNGRINGIPSSSSSSSSNSGSGSGSTGSSSNSTPTGASNSKNSSVNNTGAAAILPIARNAQIVQSASAWAFQLLPELYNHYQKAEVIPWISSKHNMGMAFNRVTWNKLRKCAAQFCSYDDYNWDWSLQHIAQTCMPPSKGPGIAPRTESGLITMMMRAPRVFHIGECGVHHKKTNCESTAVIAKVQNVLKAARDHLFPTQLTLTVAGTAKKTKLRKGNGGWGDTRDHRLCWNITVYPDLVLP
;
A
#
# COMPACT_ATOMS: atom_id res chain seq x y z
N MET A 1 95.00 54.63 11.45
CA MET A 1 94.97 54.37 12.92
C MET A 1 93.60 53.79 13.30
N ARG A 2 93.40 53.39 14.56
CA ARG A 2 92.23 52.63 15.06
C ARG A 2 90.87 53.20 14.62
N GLY A 3 90.02 52.36 14.03
CA GLY A 3 88.57 52.49 14.07
C GLY A 3 88.00 51.51 15.09
N VAL A 4 87.05 51.93 15.93
CA VAL A 4 86.40 51.08 16.95
C VAL A 4 85.02 50.65 16.45
N ALA A 5 84.69 49.37 16.60
CA ALA A 5 83.40 48.83 16.20
C ALA A 5 82.35 48.99 17.32
N PHE A 6 81.15 49.43 16.96
CA PHE A 6 79.94 49.33 17.79
C PHE A 6 78.95 48.38 17.10
N LEU A 7 78.77 47.19 17.66
CA LEU A 7 77.83 46.18 17.16
C LEU A 7 76.46 46.36 17.82
N GLY A 8 75.57 47.11 17.16
CA GLY A 8 74.19 47.34 17.62
C GLY A 8 73.31 46.08 17.52
N THR A 9 72.68 45.70 18.61
CA THR A 9 71.88 44.47 18.75
C THR A 9 70.42 44.67 18.31
N VAL A 10 70.09 44.35 17.04
CA VAL A 10 68.68 44.34 16.56
C VAL A 10 68.34 43.05 15.81
N ARG A 11 68.14 41.93 16.53
CA ARG A 11 67.74 40.64 15.94
C ARG A 11 66.77 39.77 16.78
N SER A 12 65.81 40.38 17.49
CA SER A 12 64.62 39.65 18.00
C SER A 12 63.40 40.56 18.21
N ALA A 13 62.51 40.62 17.22
CA ALA A 13 61.23 41.35 17.33
C ALA A 13 60.14 40.81 16.37
N ARG A 14 60.47 40.62 15.08
CA ARG A 14 59.52 40.06 14.09
C ARG A 14 59.11 38.61 14.40
N GLY A 15 60.05 37.77 14.87
CA GLY A 15 59.79 36.36 15.17
C GLY A 15 58.90 36.13 16.41
N THR A 16 59.02 36.99 17.43
CA THR A 16 58.17 36.96 18.63
C THR A 16 56.77 37.46 18.33
N PHE A 17 56.62 38.56 17.59
CA PHE A 17 55.32 39.09 17.19
C PHE A 17 54.52 38.11 16.31
N LEU A 18 55.17 37.48 15.32
CA LEU A 18 54.52 36.46 14.48
C LEU A 18 54.10 35.21 15.28
N ARG A 19 54.94 34.75 16.22
CA ARG A 19 54.57 33.65 17.14
C ARG A 19 53.38 34.03 18.03
N MET A 20 53.32 35.27 18.54
CA MET A 20 52.18 35.77 19.31
C MET A 20 50.89 35.76 18.48
N LEU A 21 50.91 36.25 17.24
CA LEU A 21 49.75 36.22 16.34
C LEU A 21 49.28 34.79 16.05
N VAL A 22 50.19 33.85 15.78
CA VAL A 22 49.84 32.43 15.58
C VAL A 22 49.26 31.82 16.86
N PHE A 23 49.79 32.15 18.04
CA PHE A 23 49.28 31.63 19.31
C PHE A 23 47.89 32.19 19.65
N VAL A 24 47.64 33.48 19.40
CA VAL A 24 46.33 34.12 19.54
C VAL A 24 45.32 33.53 18.53
N PHE A 25 45.73 33.30 17.29
CA PHE A 25 44.88 32.65 16.28
C PHE A 25 44.51 31.22 16.68
N LEU A 26 45.46 30.42 17.16
CA LEU A 26 45.19 29.06 17.65
C LEU A 26 44.32 29.06 18.91
N ALA A 27 44.55 29.99 19.84
CA ALA A 27 43.72 30.13 21.05
C ALA A 27 42.28 30.56 20.75
N THR A 28 42.09 31.52 19.83
CA THR A 28 40.74 31.95 19.40
C THR A 28 40.05 30.88 18.55
N PHE A 29 40.77 30.15 17.70
CA PHE A 29 40.22 29.00 16.97
C PHE A 29 39.79 27.87 17.91
N LEU A 30 40.63 27.51 18.91
CA LEU A 30 40.30 26.49 19.90
C LEU A 30 39.14 26.93 20.81
N TRP A 31 39.08 28.20 21.22
CA TRP A 31 37.91 28.76 21.91
C TRP A 31 36.67 28.62 21.03
N LEU A 32 36.72 29.04 19.76
CA LEU A 32 35.58 28.96 18.85
C LEU A 32 35.09 27.51 18.66
N GLN A 33 36.01 26.54 18.52
CA GLN A 33 35.68 25.11 18.51
C GLN A 33 35.00 24.68 19.83
N PHE A 34 35.56 25.06 20.99
CA PHE A 34 34.98 24.72 22.29
C PHE A 34 33.61 25.39 22.53
N HIS A 35 33.38 26.59 21.98
CA HIS A 35 32.08 27.27 22.03
C HIS A 35 31.07 26.63 21.07
N VAL A 36 31.47 26.19 19.88
CA VAL A 36 30.61 25.42 18.97
C VAL A 36 30.25 24.05 19.59
N ILE A 37 31.21 23.38 20.23
CA ILE A 37 30.97 22.15 21.01
C ILE A 37 30.06 22.42 22.21
N SER A 38 30.21 23.55 22.92
CA SER A 38 29.34 23.93 24.04
C SER A 38 27.92 24.34 23.59
N LEU A 39 27.77 24.90 22.40
CA LEU A 39 26.47 25.24 21.79
C LEU A 39 25.74 24.00 21.24
N THR A 40 26.47 22.95 20.84
CA THR A 40 25.90 21.69 20.35
C THR A 40 25.77 20.61 21.44
N GLY A 41 26.55 20.70 22.52
CA GLY A 41 26.59 19.74 23.63
C GLY A 41 25.60 20.01 24.76
N ARG A 42 24.50 20.72 24.52
CA ARG A 42 23.52 21.09 25.55
C ARG A 42 22.40 20.05 25.67
N ASP A 43 22.63 19.06 26.54
CA ASP A 43 21.66 18.12 27.12
C ASP A 43 20.58 17.54 26.18
N SER A 44 20.97 16.54 25.37
CA SER A 44 20.04 15.68 24.63
C SER A 44 19.30 14.68 25.54
N SER A 45 18.54 15.20 26.51
CA SER A 45 17.58 14.46 27.34
C SER A 45 16.11 14.76 26.99
N GLY A 46 15.86 15.72 26.09
CA GLY A 46 14.56 15.95 25.48
C GLY A 46 14.25 14.96 24.36
N GLN A 47 13.00 14.51 24.26
CA GLN A 47 12.53 13.78 23.07
C GLN A 47 12.54 14.73 21.87
N ALA A 48 13.39 14.47 20.88
CA ALA A 48 13.33 15.15 19.59
C ALA A 48 11.93 14.96 18.96
N SER A 49 11.37 16.00 18.35
CA SER A 49 10.03 15.91 17.78
C SER A 49 10.01 14.94 16.58
N SER A 50 8.88 14.27 16.36
CA SER A 50 8.71 13.35 15.23
C SER A 50 9.08 14.02 13.90
N ASN A 51 8.71 15.29 13.75
CA ASN A 51 9.01 16.14 12.60
C ASN A 51 10.51 16.35 12.36
N GLU A 52 11.32 16.65 13.38
CA GLU A 52 12.77 16.87 13.21
C GLU A 52 13.48 15.59 12.71
N THR A 53 13.08 14.42 13.24
CA THR A 53 13.61 13.15 12.77
C THR A 53 13.22 12.85 11.32
N LEU A 54 12.05 13.32 10.86
CA LEU A 54 11.56 13.15 9.48
C LEU A 54 12.35 14.01 8.48
N PHE A 55 12.61 15.28 8.78
CA PHE A 55 13.40 16.16 7.92
C PHE A 55 14.84 15.64 7.73
N SER A 56 15.44 15.00 8.75
CA SER A 56 16.79 14.41 8.65
C SER A 56 16.90 13.21 7.70
N LEU A 57 15.78 12.58 7.32
CA LEU A 57 15.72 11.44 6.40
C LEU A 57 15.42 11.85 4.94
N VAL A 58 15.35 13.15 4.64
CA VAL A 58 14.97 13.69 3.33
C VAL A 58 16.02 14.72 2.85
N PRO A 59 16.45 14.71 1.57
CA PRO A 59 17.34 15.72 1.01
C PRO A 59 16.84 17.16 1.22
N GLN A 60 17.73 18.10 1.54
CA GLN A 60 17.38 19.46 1.97
C GLN A 60 16.64 20.26 0.89
N GLU A 61 16.96 19.99 -0.37
CA GLU A 61 16.35 20.55 -1.59
C GLU A 61 14.86 20.22 -1.68
N LEU A 62 14.45 19.08 -1.10
CA LEU A 62 13.08 18.58 -1.09
C LEU A 62 12.30 19.03 0.16
N HIS A 63 12.95 19.64 1.17
CA HIS A 63 12.27 20.13 2.37
C HIS A 63 11.21 21.20 2.06
N ARG A 64 11.31 21.91 0.93
CA ARG A 64 10.25 22.84 0.46
C ARG A 64 8.91 22.14 0.27
N PHE A 65 8.89 20.90 -0.21
CA PHE A 65 7.67 20.09 -0.37
C PHE A 65 7.11 19.60 0.97
N LEU A 66 7.88 19.66 2.06
CA LEU A 66 7.46 19.26 3.41
C LEU A 66 7.08 20.44 4.33
N LYS A 67 7.45 21.68 3.97
CA LYS A 67 7.17 22.87 4.78
C LYS A 67 5.73 23.37 4.59
N ASP A 68 5.06 23.67 5.68
CA ASP A 68 3.79 24.38 5.68
C ASP A 68 3.95 25.88 5.41
N ARG A 69 2.92 26.45 4.77
CA ARG A 69 2.94 27.80 4.21
C ARG A 69 2.75 28.85 5.31
N ARG A 70 3.81 29.17 6.05
CA ARG A 70 3.80 30.11 7.18
C ARG A 70 3.21 31.50 6.87
N ASN A 71 3.30 31.97 5.62
CA ASN A 71 2.78 33.27 5.17
C ASN A 71 1.69 33.13 4.08
N GLY A 72 0.79 32.16 4.21
CA GLY A 72 -0.54 32.21 3.56
C GLY A 72 -1.54 32.68 4.60
N SER A 73 -2.34 33.70 4.29
CA SER A 73 -3.20 34.46 5.22
C SER A 73 -3.87 33.60 6.31
N SER A 74 -3.22 33.49 7.47
CA SER A 74 -3.71 32.74 8.64
C SER A 74 -4.75 33.55 9.41
N SER A 75 -5.74 34.05 8.68
CA SER A 75 -6.70 35.08 9.11
C SER A 75 -8.08 34.85 8.50
N THR A 76 -8.52 33.60 8.42
CA THR A 76 -9.93 33.22 8.11
C THR A 76 -10.28 31.79 8.52
N LEU A 77 -9.39 30.80 8.30
CA LEU A 77 -9.78 29.36 8.34
C LEU A 77 -9.36 28.55 9.59
N THR A 78 -8.85 29.18 10.65
CA THR A 78 -8.48 28.46 11.89
C THR A 78 -9.66 28.12 12.82
N ASN A 79 -10.88 28.56 12.49
CA ASN A 79 -12.13 28.24 13.20
C ASN A 79 -13.21 27.68 12.24
N ALA A 80 -12.82 26.91 11.23
CA ALA A 80 -13.71 26.33 10.21
C ALA A 80 -14.65 25.24 10.77
N SER A 81 -15.66 25.67 11.52
CA SER A 81 -16.73 24.83 12.08
C SER A 81 -17.77 24.47 11.00
N THR A 82 -17.39 23.57 10.10
CA THR A 82 -18.27 23.03 9.03
C THR A 82 -18.94 24.11 8.18
N GLU A 83 -18.18 25.13 7.78
CA GLU A 83 -18.68 26.15 6.85
C GLU A 83 -18.97 25.51 5.48
N THR A 84 -20.26 25.44 5.14
CA THR A 84 -20.73 24.92 3.85
C THR A 84 -20.46 25.95 2.76
N LEU A 85 -19.72 25.56 1.71
CA LEU A 85 -19.45 26.41 0.55
C LEU A 85 -20.74 27.06 0.02
N THR A 86 -20.66 28.34 -0.30
CA THR A 86 -21.75 29.08 -0.94
C THR A 86 -21.92 28.66 -2.40
N GLU A 87 -23.11 28.86 -2.96
CA GLU A 87 -23.38 28.60 -4.39
C GLU A 87 -22.45 29.40 -5.32
N PHE A 88 -21.99 30.58 -4.88
CA PHE A 88 -21.01 31.38 -5.61
C PHE A 88 -19.63 30.70 -5.66
N GLU A 89 -19.12 30.23 -4.51
CA GLU A 89 -17.86 29.49 -4.45
C GLU A 89 -17.93 28.16 -5.21
N ILE A 90 -19.07 27.46 -5.14
CA ILE A 90 -19.32 26.24 -5.91
C ILE A 90 -19.29 26.53 -7.42
N ALA A 91 -19.92 27.61 -7.88
CA ALA A 91 -19.89 28.03 -9.27
C ALA A 91 -18.48 28.47 -9.72
N GLU A 92 -17.72 29.17 -8.87
CA GLU A 92 -16.32 29.51 -9.15
C GLU A 92 -15.44 28.26 -9.23
N ILE A 93 -15.61 27.29 -8.32
CA ILE A 93 -14.89 26.00 -8.36
C ILE A 93 -15.23 25.22 -9.63
N ARG A 94 -16.52 25.12 -10.01
CA ARG A 94 -16.95 24.50 -11.29
C ARG A 94 -16.24 25.15 -12.48
N ARG A 95 -16.29 26.48 -12.59
CA ARG A 95 -15.65 27.25 -13.68
C ARG A 95 -14.12 27.09 -13.70
N ASN A 96 -13.49 27.04 -12.53
CA ASN A 96 -12.04 26.83 -12.40
C ASN A 96 -11.63 25.42 -12.85
N ILE A 97 -12.43 24.40 -12.51
CA ILE A 97 -12.29 23.00 -12.95
C ILE A 97 -12.46 22.87 -14.46
N GLU A 98 -13.50 23.47 -15.03
CA GLU A 98 -13.76 23.51 -16.47
C GLU A 98 -12.58 24.11 -17.24
N ARG A 99 -12.12 25.31 -16.83
CA ARG A 99 -10.97 25.98 -17.44
C ARG A 99 -9.71 25.12 -17.39
N ALA A 100 -9.35 24.59 -16.22
CA ALA A 100 -8.14 23.78 -16.07
C ALA A 100 -8.19 22.49 -16.90
N ASN A 101 -9.35 21.82 -16.96
CA ASN A 101 -9.54 20.63 -17.79
C ASN A 101 -9.51 20.93 -19.29
N ALA A 102 -9.99 22.11 -19.72
CA ALA A 102 -9.97 22.54 -21.11
C ALA A 102 -8.56 22.95 -21.57
N GLU A 103 -7.83 23.71 -20.74
CA GLU A 103 -6.45 24.14 -21.00
C GLU A 103 -5.45 22.97 -21.07
N GLN A 104 -5.68 21.90 -20.30
CA GLN A 104 -4.80 20.72 -20.22
C GLN A 104 -3.31 21.05 -19.99
N ARG A 105 -3.03 22.15 -19.27
CA ARG A 105 -1.68 22.74 -19.16
C ARG A 105 -0.64 21.72 -18.70
N VAL A 106 0.36 21.51 -19.54
CA VAL A 106 1.57 20.75 -19.22
C VAL A 106 2.58 21.71 -18.59
N TYR A 107 2.95 21.46 -17.34
CA TYR A 107 3.99 22.19 -16.62
C TYR A 107 5.35 21.54 -16.92
N ASN A 108 6.39 22.37 -16.99
CA ASN A 108 7.80 22.01 -17.20
C ASN A 108 8.14 21.36 -18.57
N GLU A 109 7.23 21.41 -19.56
CA GLU A 109 7.51 20.87 -20.90
C GLU A 109 8.69 21.57 -21.59
N GLU A 110 8.86 22.87 -21.38
CA GLU A 110 10.03 23.64 -21.84
C GLU A 110 11.36 23.13 -21.22
N SER A 111 11.33 22.66 -19.97
CA SER A 111 12.51 22.22 -19.22
C SER A 111 12.94 20.78 -19.54
N PHE A 112 11.99 19.91 -19.90
CA PHE A 112 12.24 18.48 -20.16
C PHE A 112 12.06 18.06 -21.63
N GLY A 113 11.51 18.94 -22.48
CA GLY A 113 11.11 18.64 -23.86
C GLY A 113 9.78 17.88 -23.95
N PRO A 114 9.32 17.55 -25.18
CA PRO A 114 8.08 16.81 -25.39
C PRO A 114 8.10 15.41 -24.74
N LEU A 115 6.92 14.82 -24.51
CA LEU A 115 6.79 13.46 -23.97
C LEU A 115 7.05 12.39 -25.05
N ALA A 116 7.85 11.37 -24.74
CA ALA A 116 8.08 10.24 -25.64
C ALA A 116 6.91 9.24 -25.65
N ASN A 117 6.64 8.62 -26.80
CA ASN A 117 5.47 7.75 -27.04
C ASN A 117 5.43 6.47 -26.17
N ASP A 118 6.55 6.06 -25.58
CA ASP A 118 6.71 4.90 -24.71
C ASP A 118 7.09 5.26 -23.26
N ALA A 119 7.27 6.55 -22.95
CA ALA A 119 7.61 7.04 -21.61
C ALA A 119 6.58 6.57 -20.56
N PRO A 120 6.99 6.21 -19.33
CA PRO A 120 6.02 5.84 -18.29
C PRO A 120 5.22 7.07 -17.84
N ILE A 121 3.89 6.96 -17.90
CA ILE A 121 2.95 7.94 -17.33
C ILE A 121 2.56 7.46 -15.94
N ILE A 122 2.45 8.37 -14.97
CA ILE A 122 2.01 8.08 -13.61
C ILE A 122 0.76 8.89 -13.30
N VAL A 123 -0.33 8.22 -12.94
CA VAL A 123 -1.62 8.84 -12.59
C VAL A 123 -1.84 8.71 -11.08
N ILE A 124 -1.83 9.83 -10.38
CA ILE A 124 -2.05 9.90 -8.93
C ILE A 124 -3.51 10.27 -8.69
N GLN A 125 -4.26 9.46 -7.96
CA GLN A 125 -5.56 9.86 -7.41
C GLN A 125 -5.35 10.68 -6.12
N VAL A 126 -5.81 11.92 -6.14
CA VAL A 126 -5.69 12.94 -5.09
C VAL A 126 -7.08 13.29 -4.56
N HIS A 127 -7.18 13.42 -3.24
CA HIS A 127 -8.40 13.83 -2.56
C HIS A 127 -8.09 15.07 -1.68
N THR A 128 -7.86 14.87 -0.38
CA THR A 128 -7.70 15.96 0.60
C THR A 128 -6.48 15.80 1.51
N ARG A 129 -5.77 14.67 1.45
CA ARG A 129 -4.78 14.32 2.48
C ARG A 129 -3.38 14.86 2.13
N LEU A 130 -3.27 16.19 2.08
CA LEU A 130 -2.08 16.97 1.70
C LEU A 130 -0.76 16.41 2.25
N THR A 131 -0.71 16.03 3.54
CA THR A 131 0.49 15.46 4.18
C THR A 131 1.00 14.21 3.47
N TYR A 132 0.13 13.27 3.11
CA TYR A 132 0.54 12.08 2.36
C TYR A 132 1.05 12.45 0.95
N LEU A 133 0.33 13.34 0.26
CA LEU A 133 0.71 13.82 -1.07
C LEU A 133 2.10 14.47 -1.10
N ARG A 134 2.46 15.25 -0.08
CA ARG A 134 3.82 15.80 0.12
C ARG A 134 4.87 14.68 0.16
N HIS A 135 4.61 13.59 0.89
CA HIS A 135 5.53 12.46 0.99
C HIS A 135 5.60 11.61 -0.27
N LEU A 136 4.49 11.45 -1.00
CA LEU A 136 4.49 10.85 -2.33
C LEU A 136 5.37 11.66 -3.29
N ILE A 137 5.18 12.98 -3.38
CA ILE A 137 5.97 13.89 -4.23
C ILE A 137 7.46 13.83 -3.86
N VAL A 138 7.80 13.85 -2.57
CA VAL A 138 9.18 13.70 -2.10
C VAL A 138 9.78 12.33 -2.46
N SER A 139 9.00 11.26 -2.45
CA SER A 139 9.47 9.93 -2.89
C SER A 139 9.66 9.84 -4.42
N LEU A 140 8.78 10.47 -5.20
CA LEU A 140 8.89 10.57 -6.66
C LEU A 140 10.13 11.38 -7.08
N ALA A 141 10.41 12.49 -6.39
CA ALA A 141 11.58 13.36 -6.64
C ALA A 141 12.93 12.65 -6.44
N GLN A 142 12.96 11.56 -5.66
CA GLN A 142 14.17 10.76 -5.39
C GLN A 142 14.30 9.55 -6.34
N ALA A 143 13.32 9.30 -7.21
CA ALA A 143 13.33 8.15 -8.10
C ALA A 143 14.16 8.41 -9.37
N LYS A 144 15.04 7.46 -9.73
CA LYS A 144 15.92 7.63 -10.89
C LYS A 144 15.13 7.43 -12.19
N GLY A 145 15.25 8.39 -13.12
CA GLY A 145 14.51 8.40 -14.38
C GLY A 145 13.14 9.11 -14.30
N ILE A 146 12.84 9.83 -13.22
CA ILE A 146 11.58 10.55 -13.04
C ILE A 146 11.40 11.68 -14.06
N GLU A 147 12.49 12.31 -14.51
CA GLU A 147 12.54 13.39 -15.50
C GLU A 147 12.02 12.97 -16.89
N GLN A 148 12.02 11.67 -17.16
CA GLN A 148 11.50 11.07 -18.40
C GLN A 148 9.98 10.83 -18.34
N THR A 149 9.31 11.11 -17.22
CA THR A 149 7.89 10.79 -17.01
C THR A 149 6.96 11.97 -17.29
N LEU A 150 5.66 11.66 -17.37
CA LEU A 150 4.56 12.59 -17.14
C LEU A 150 3.84 12.17 -15.84
N LEU A 151 3.77 13.08 -14.88
CA LEU A 151 2.86 12.95 -13.74
C LEU A 151 1.52 13.58 -14.08
N VAL A 152 0.43 12.83 -13.88
CA VAL A 152 -0.93 13.34 -13.95
C VAL A 152 -1.54 13.25 -12.56
N PHE A 153 -1.74 14.38 -11.91
CA PHE A 153 -2.47 14.45 -10.65
C PHE A 153 -3.96 14.61 -10.97
N SER A 154 -4.77 13.72 -10.42
CA SER A 154 -6.22 13.64 -10.67
C SER A 154 -6.95 13.93 -9.37
N HIS A 155 -7.65 15.05 -9.33
CA HIS A 155 -8.22 15.62 -8.11
C HIS A 155 -9.74 15.48 -8.14
N ASP A 156 -10.39 15.06 -7.05
CA ASP A 156 -11.84 15.21 -6.86
C ASP A 156 -12.24 16.32 -5.88
N VAL A 157 -11.25 17.05 -5.36
CA VAL A 157 -11.42 18.28 -4.59
C VAL A 157 -10.49 19.36 -5.13
N TRP A 158 -11.06 20.53 -5.45
CA TRP A 158 -10.32 21.76 -5.70
C TRP A 158 -9.89 22.36 -4.37
N HIS A 159 -8.58 22.37 -4.08
CA HIS A 159 -8.02 22.88 -2.83
C HIS A 159 -6.75 23.69 -3.12
N PRO A 160 -6.70 25.01 -2.79
CA PRO A 160 -5.59 25.89 -3.17
C PRO A 160 -4.19 25.36 -2.84
N ASP A 161 -3.94 24.89 -1.62
CA ASP A 161 -2.60 24.41 -1.23
C ASP A 161 -2.20 23.05 -1.85
N ILE A 162 -3.19 22.20 -2.22
CA ILE A 162 -2.92 20.96 -2.98
C ILE A 162 -2.55 21.34 -4.42
N ASN A 163 -3.33 22.22 -5.04
CA ASN A 163 -3.07 22.70 -6.41
C ASN A 163 -1.69 23.40 -6.49
N TYR A 164 -1.36 24.23 -5.50
CA TYR A 164 -0.06 24.90 -5.39
C TYR A 164 1.10 23.91 -5.15
N LEU A 165 0.93 22.91 -4.27
CA LEU A 165 1.94 21.88 -4.05
C LEU A 165 2.26 21.14 -5.36
N VAL A 166 1.25 20.75 -6.12
CA VAL A 166 1.43 20.08 -7.42
C VAL A 166 2.07 21.01 -8.46
N GLN A 167 1.68 22.30 -8.51
CA GLN A 167 2.32 23.30 -9.38
C GLN A 167 3.78 23.59 -9.02
N SER A 168 4.19 23.35 -7.77
CA SER A 168 5.58 23.54 -7.32
C SER A 168 6.53 22.40 -7.70
N VAL A 169 6.03 21.32 -8.29
CA VAL A 169 6.84 20.19 -8.80
C VAL A 169 7.57 20.62 -10.08
N ASP A 170 8.89 20.53 -10.06
CA ASP A 170 9.81 21.02 -11.09
C ASP A 170 10.77 19.96 -11.65
N PHE A 171 10.75 18.74 -11.10
CA PHE A 171 11.69 17.64 -11.45
C PHE A 171 11.21 16.73 -12.61
N CYS A 172 10.03 16.98 -13.18
CA CYS A 172 9.46 16.25 -14.32
C CYS A 172 8.29 17.03 -14.94
N ARG A 173 7.68 16.51 -16.02
CA ARG A 173 6.44 17.08 -16.60
C ARG A 173 5.24 16.79 -15.70
N VAL A 174 4.37 17.77 -15.53
CA VAL A 174 3.16 17.64 -14.70
C VAL A 174 1.92 18.13 -15.43
N VAL A 175 0.81 17.41 -15.29
CA VAL A 175 -0.54 17.85 -15.67
C VAL A 175 -1.46 17.67 -14.45
N GLN A 176 -2.41 18.59 -14.26
CA GLN A 176 -3.52 18.44 -13.32
C GLN A 176 -4.82 18.22 -14.10
N ILE A 177 -5.63 17.26 -13.65
CA ILE A 177 -6.99 17.04 -14.13
C ILE A 177 -7.95 17.00 -12.94
N PHE A 178 -9.14 17.57 -13.09
CA PHE A 178 -10.10 17.74 -12.00
C PHE A 178 -11.41 17.03 -12.34
N TYR A 179 -11.80 16.06 -11.52
CA TYR A 179 -13.04 15.30 -11.70
C TYR A 179 -14.24 16.25 -11.45
N PRO A 180 -15.05 16.57 -12.47
CA PRO A 180 -16.03 17.67 -12.38
C PRO A 180 -17.26 17.30 -11.54
N HIS A 181 -17.57 16.01 -11.42
CA HIS A 181 -18.81 15.49 -10.84
C HIS A 181 -18.60 15.02 -9.40
N SER A 182 -17.93 15.85 -8.58
CA SER A 182 -17.56 15.54 -7.21
C SER A 182 -18.58 16.05 -6.18
N ILE A 183 -18.49 15.54 -4.95
CA ILE A 183 -19.34 15.97 -3.83
C ILE A 183 -19.08 17.44 -3.42
N GLN A 184 -17.93 18.01 -3.79
CA GLN A 184 -17.62 19.44 -3.56
C GLN A 184 -18.37 20.35 -4.55
N THR A 185 -18.51 19.93 -5.81
CA THR A 185 -19.20 20.70 -6.85
C THR A 185 -20.72 20.46 -6.89
N HIS A 186 -21.21 19.43 -6.20
CA HIS A 186 -22.62 19.02 -6.17
C HIS A 186 -23.13 18.74 -4.73
N PRO A 187 -22.88 19.56 -3.71
CA PRO A 187 -23.10 19.17 -2.31
C PRO A 187 -24.56 18.91 -1.91
N ARG A 188 -25.54 19.36 -2.72
CA ARG A 188 -26.99 19.19 -2.50
C ARG A 188 -27.74 18.56 -3.68
N THR A 189 -27.02 17.99 -4.65
CA THR A 189 -27.60 17.36 -5.85
C THR A 189 -26.83 16.10 -6.20
N PHE A 190 -27.41 15.17 -6.96
CA PHE A 190 -26.63 14.05 -7.48
C PHE A 190 -25.47 14.56 -8.37
N PRO A 191 -24.21 14.09 -8.22
CA PRO A 191 -23.77 12.92 -7.45
C PRO A 191 -23.25 13.19 -6.02
N GLY A 192 -23.40 14.39 -5.47
CA GLY A 192 -23.35 14.58 -4.01
C GLY A 192 -24.60 14.04 -3.31
N GLU A 193 -24.97 14.62 -2.19
CA GLU A 193 -26.06 14.14 -1.33
C GLU A 193 -27.33 14.97 -1.58
N ASP A 194 -28.26 14.42 -2.36
CA ASP A 194 -29.54 15.07 -2.65
C ASP A 194 -30.45 15.01 -1.40
N PRO A 195 -31.09 16.12 -0.95
CA PRO A 195 -32.00 16.12 0.19
C PRO A 195 -33.16 15.12 0.10
N ASN A 196 -33.46 14.60 -1.10
CA ASN A 196 -34.53 13.64 -1.36
C ASN A 196 -34.01 12.20 -1.58
N ASP A 197 -32.71 11.93 -1.36
CA ASP A 197 -32.18 10.56 -1.33
C ASP A 197 -32.70 9.80 -0.11
N CYS A 198 -32.91 8.49 -0.27
CA CYS A 198 -33.38 7.65 0.82
C CYS A 198 -32.29 7.46 1.89
N PRO A 199 -32.60 7.64 3.19
CA PRO A 199 -31.61 7.44 4.26
C PRO A 199 -31.01 6.03 4.23
N ARG A 200 -29.68 5.92 4.29
CA ARG A 200 -28.89 4.69 4.04
C ARG A 200 -29.51 3.38 4.57
N ASN A 201 -30.07 3.39 5.78
CA ASN A 201 -30.56 2.20 6.49
C ASN A 201 -32.10 2.09 6.58
N ILE A 202 -32.87 2.89 5.85
CA ILE A 202 -34.34 2.77 5.81
C ILE A 202 -34.76 1.47 5.10
N ARG A 203 -35.87 0.83 5.52
CA ARG A 203 -36.37 -0.38 4.82
C ARG A 203 -37.00 0.00 3.48
N LYS A 204 -36.92 -0.87 2.48
CA LYS A 204 -37.45 -0.61 1.12
C LYS A 204 -38.93 -0.22 1.09
N GLU A 205 -39.77 -0.87 1.89
CA GLU A 205 -41.20 -0.54 2.02
C GLU A 205 -41.39 0.89 2.56
N GLN A 206 -40.62 1.27 3.58
CA GLN A 206 -40.65 2.61 4.16
C GLN A 206 -40.09 3.66 3.19
N ALA A 207 -39.06 3.33 2.41
CA ALA A 207 -38.53 4.19 1.35
C ALA A 207 -39.56 4.47 0.25
N LEU A 208 -40.29 3.44 -0.17
CA LEU A 208 -41.35 3.56 -1.17
C LEU A 208 -42.53 4.40 -0.66
N ASN A 209 -42.89 4.26 0.61
CA ASN A 209 -43.91 5.08 1.26
C ASN A 209 -43.46 6.54 1.49
N LEU A 210 -42.16 6.76 1.70
CA LEU A 210 -41.54 8.10 1.82
C LEU A 210 -41.41 8.81 0.46
N GLY A 211 -41.39 8.07 -0.65
CA GLY A 211 -41.29 8.63 -2.00
C GLY A 211 -39.89 9.13 -2.40
N CYS A 212 -38.86 8.85 -1.60
CA CYS A 212 -37.48 9.30 -1.83
C CYS A 212 -36.88 8.75 -3.15
N ILE A 213 -36.04 9.54 -3.82
CA ILE A 213 -35.68 9.41 -5.25
C ILE A 213 -35.25 7.99 -5.64
N ASN A 214 -34.36 7.39 -4.83
CA ASN A 214 -33.75 6.10 -5.12
C ASN A 214 -34.44 4.91 -4.45
N ALA A 215 -35.65 5.07 -3.87
CA ALA A 215 -36.37 4.04 -3.09
C ALA A 215 -36.47 2.66 -3.77
N LYS A 216 -36.60 2.64 -5.09
CA LYS A 216 -36.69 1.39 -5.88
C LYS A 216 -35.35 0.63 -5.99
N HIS A 217 -34.22 1.29 -5.71
CA HIS A 217 -32.84 0.89 -6.06
C HIS A 217 -31.86 0.86 -4.86
N PRO A 218 -32.14 0.12 -3.77
CA PRO A 218 -31.13 -0.19 -2.76
C PRO A 218 -30.07 -1.18 -3.30
N ASP A 219 -28.94 -1.28 -2.59
CA ASP A 219 -27.87 -2.24 -2.83
C ASP A 219 -28.27 -3.69 -2.52
N LEU A 220 -27.37 -4.62 -2.85
CA LEU A 220 -27.51 -6.06 -2.67
C LEU A 220 -27.56 -6.53 -1.21
N TYR A 221 -27.44 -5.63 -0.24
CA TYR A 221 -27.67 -5.86 1.20
C TYR A 221 -28.90 -5.08 1.74
N GLY A 222 -29.56 -4.28 0.90
CA GLY A 222 -30.76 -3.51 1.25
C GLY A 222 -30.51 -2.06 1.67
N HIS A 223 -29.28 -1.53 1.52
CA HIS A 223 -28.95 -0.17 1.89
C HIS A 223 -29.09 0.82 0.72
N TYR A 224 -29.32 2.08 1.04
CA TYR A 224 -29.31 3.18 0.08
C TYR A 224 -27.92 3.85 -0.02
N ARG A 225 -27.80 4.69 -1.05
CA ARG A 225 -26.59 5.39 -1.49
C ARG A 225 -25.98 6.29 -0.40
N GLU A 226 -24.66 6.42 -0.40
CA GLU A 226 -23.93 7.48 0.29
C GLU A 226 -22.86 8.07 -0.65
N ALA A 227 -23.00 9.34 -1.02
CA ALA A 227 -22.21 9.99 -2.05
C ALA A 227 -20.69 9.86 -1.84
N LYS A 228 -20.24 10.08 -0.59
CA LYS A 228 -18.83 9.97 -0.14
C LYS A 228 -18.16 8.63 -0.43
N PHE A 229 -18.93 7.54 -0.55
CA PHE A 229 -18.37 6.22 -0.90
C PHE A 229 -18.43 5.94 -2.41
N THR A 230 -19.40 6.52 -3.13
CA THR A 230 -19.51 6.35 -4.59
C THR A 230 -18.46 7.17 -5.37
N GLN A 231 -18.04 8.34 -4.86
CA GLN A 231 -17.08 9.21 -5.54
C GLN A 231 -15.80 8.49 -5.96
N THR A 232 -15.22 7.64 -5.10
CA THR A 232 -13.93 6.98 -5.37
C THR A 232 -13.95 6.12 -6.63
N LYS A 233 -15.05 5.39 -6.90
CA LYS A 233 -15.20 4.56 -8.11
C LYS A 233 -15.51 5.39 -9.36
N HIS A 234 -16.32 6.45 -9.24
CA HIS A 234 -16.52 7.41 -10.35
C HIS A 234 -15.21 8.09 -10.75
N HIS A 235 -14.50 8.68 -9.80
CA HIS A 235 -13.22 9.36 -10.03
C HIS A 235 -12.18 8.39 -10.61
N TRP A 236 -12.09 7.15 -10.10
CA TRP A 236 -11.18 6.16 -10.65
C TRP A 236 -11.49 5.82 -12.12
N TRP A 237 -12.77 5.63 -12.46
CA TRP A 237 -13.20 5.33 -13.83
C TRP A 237 -13.02 6.54 -14.76
N TRP A 238 -13.41 7.73 -14.31
CA TRP A 238 -13.24 8.98 -15.05
C TRP A 238 -11.78 9.27 -15.37
N LYS A 239 -10.86 9.21 -14.39
CA LYS A 239 -9.46 9.55 -14.63
C LYS A 239 -8.78 8.59 -15.61
N ALA A 240 -9.20 7.32 -15.63
CA ALA A 240 -8.73 6.36 -16.61
C ALA A 240 -9.25 6.68 -18.03
N ASN A 241 -10.53 7.00 -18.20
CA ASN A 241 -11.07 7.46 -19.49
C ASN A 241 -10.39 8.78 -19.94
N ARG A 242 -10.16 9.73 -19.02
CA ARG A 242 -9.50 11.02 -19.27
C ARG A 242 -8.06 10.83 -19.75
N VAL A 243 -7.24 10.09 -18.99
CA VAL A 243 -5.80 9.88 -19.27
C VAL A 243 -5.55 9.01 -20.49
N PHE A 244 -6.38 8.02 -20.79
CA PHE A 244 -6.18 7.25 -22.01
C PHE A 244 -6.78 7.94 -23.24
N ASP A 245 -8.03 8.37 -23.20
CA ASP A 245 -8.80 8.61 -24.43
C ASP A 245 -9.12 10.10 -24.70
N GLN A 246 -8.77 11.02 -23.79
CA GLN A 246 -9.16 12.44 -23.89
C GLN A 246 -8.01 13.46 -23.73
N LEU A 247 -6.91 13.13 -23.06
CA LEU A 247 -5.77 14.06 -22.89
C LEU A 247 -4.91 14.15 -24.16
N SER A 248 -4.68 15.38 -24.62
CA SER A 248 -3.97 15.67 -25.87
C SER A 248 -2.54 15.12 -25.90
N ILE A 249 -1.77 15.34 -24.83
CA ILE A 249 -0.39 14.83 -24.67
C ILE A 249 -0.29 13.30 -24.65
N THR A 250 -1.38 12.60 -24.32
CA THR A 250 -1.41 11.12 -24.24
C THR A 250 -2.00 10.44 -25.48
N ARG A 251 -2.58 11.20 -26.42
CA ARG A 251 -3.45 10.69 -27.49
C ARG A 251 -2.83 9.55 -28.29
N ASN A 252 -1.56 9.68 -28.66
CA ASN A 252 -0.80 8.69 -29.42
C ASN A 252 0.12 7.81 -28.56
N HIS A 253 0.01 7.91 -27.23
CA HIS A 253 0.88 7.20 -26.29
C HIS A 253 0.61 5.69 -26.29
N THR A 254 1.69 4.92 -26.19
CA THR A 254 1.73 3.45 -26.30
C THR A 254 2.35 2.75 -25.09
N GLY A 255 3.07 3.50 -24.25
CA GLY A 255 3.79 3.01 -23.09
C GLY A 255 2.89 2.55 -21.94
N ILE A 256 3.52 2.33 -20.78
CA ILE A 256 2.82 1.90 -19.57
C ILE A 256 2.24 3.13 -18.83
N VAL A 257 1.01 2.99 -18.32
CA VAL A 257 0.39 3.94 -17.39
C VAL A 257 0.34 3.27 -16.01
N LEU A 258 1.00 3.86 -15.02
CA LEU A 258 1.04 3.44 -13.62
C LEU A 258 0.00 4.23 -12.82
N PHE A 259 -0.83 3.54 -12.04
CA PHE A 259 -1.80 4.15 -11.14
C PHE A 259 -1.30 4.13 -9.69
N LEU A 260 -1.34 5.29 -9.05
CA LEU A 260 -1.03 5.53 -7.64
C LEU A 260 -2.18 6.31 -6.97
N GLU A 261 -2.14 6.38 -5.64
CA GLU A 261 -3.04 7.16 -4.79
C GLU A 261 -2.16 8.04 -3.88
N GLU A 262 -2.69 9.15 -3.36
CA GLU A 262 -1.92 10.18 -2.62
C GLU A 262 -1.14 9.67 -1.39
N ASP A 263 -1.52 8.52 -0.82
CA ASP A 263 -0.88 7.83 0.30
C ASP A 263 -0.07 6.59 -0.09
N HIS A 264 0.42 6.56 -1.32
CA HIS A 264 1.57 5.75 -1.70
C HIS A 264 2.91 6.44 -1.43
N TYR A 265 3.96 5.64 -1.28
CA TYR A 265 5.36 6.03 -1.25
C TYR A 265 6.14 5.10 -2.19
N VAL A 266 7.07 5.63 -2.99
CA VAL A 266 7.82 4.86 -3.99
C VAL A 266 9.29 4.62 -3.61
N ALA A 267 9.87 3.52 -4.08
CA ALA A 267 11.30 3.23 -3.95
C ALA A 267 12.13 3.94 -5.05
N GLU A 268 13.41 4.27 -4.80
CA GLU A 268 14.30 4.95 -5.75
C GLU A 268 14.39 4.28 -7.14
N ASP A 269 14.17 2.96 -7.21
CA ASP A 269 14.30 2.14 -8.41
C ASP A 269 12.96 1.74 -9.05
N PHE A 270 11.82 2.29 -8.61
CA PHE A 270 10.51 1.80 -9.04
C PHE A 270 10.30 1.88 -10.56
N LEU A 271 10.82 2.92 -11.23
CA LEU A 271 10.77 3.09 -12.68
C LEU A 271 11.68 2.09 -13.42
N HIS A 272 12.87 1.81 -12.87
CA HIS A 272 13.79 0.79 -13.38
C HIS A 272 13.15 -0.60 -13.31
N VAL A 273 12.57 -0.95 -12.15
CA VAL A 273 11.87 -2.22 -11.94
C VAL A 273 10.63 -2.30 -12.84
N LEU A 274 9.84 -1.23 -12.99
CA LEU A 274 8.69 -1.19 -13.91
C LEU A 274 9.08 -1.47 -15.36
N ARG A 275 10.14 -0.82 -15.86
CA ARG A 275 10.70 -1.06 -17.21
C ARG A 275 11.20 -2.50 -17.38
N LEU A 276 11.84 -3.05 -16.34
CA LEU A 276 12.35 -4.41 -16.36
C LEU A 276 11.21 -5.47 -16.32
N MET A 277 10.17 -5.24 -15.52
CA MET A 277 8.93 -6.04 -15.53
C MET A 277 8.25 -6.00 -16.90
N GLU A 278 8.18 -4.84 -17.54
CA GLU A 278 7.55 -4.68 -18.85
C GLU A 278 8.31 -5.44 -19.96
N ARG A 279 9.65 -5.42 -19.94
CA ARG A 279 10.50 -6.27 -20.79
C ARG A 279 10.32 -7.76 -20.48
N THR A 280 10.39 -8.14 -19.20
CA THR A 280 10.23 -9.55 -18.76
C THR A 280 8.84 -10.09 -19.11
N CYS A 281 7.81 -9.24 -19.07
CA CYS A 281 6.46 -9.53 -19.53
C CYS A 281 6.45 -9.85 -21.04
N LYS A 282 6.97 -8.94 -21.89
CA LYS A 282 7.03 -9.10 -23.35
C LYS A 282 7.74 -10.39 -23.78
N HIS A 283 8.85 -10.76 -23.15
CA HIS A 283 9.63 -11.95 -23.51
C HIS A 283 9.11 -13.24 -22.85
N SER A 284 8.91 -13.24 -21.52
CA SER A 284 8.72 -14.47 -20.73
C SER A 284 7.27 -14.71 -20.28
N CYS A 285 6.37 -13.73 -20.43
CA CYS A 285 4.96 -13.87 -20.09
C CYS A 285 4.03 -13.18 -21.11
N LYS A 286 3.94 -13.74 -22.33
CA LYS A 286 3.02 -13.27 -23.40
C LYS A 286 1.52 -13.17 -23.00
N ARG A 287 1.15 -13.75 -21.85
CA ARG A 287 -0.21 -13.70 -21.26
C ARG A 287 -0.41 -12.58 -20.24
N CYS A 288 0.67 -12.05 -19.67
CA CYS A 288 0.64 -10.97 -18.68
C CYS A 288 0.25 -9.65 -19.35
N ASN A 289 -0.58 -8.84 -18.68
CA ASN A 289 -1.10 -7.59 -19.23
C ASN A 289 -1.37 -6.50 -18.18
N VAL A 290 -1.06 -6.79 -16.92
CA VAL A 290 -0.99 -5.86 -15.79
C VAL A 290 0.33 -6.10 -15.06
N LEU A 291 0.96 -5.04 -14.57
CA LEU A 291 2.11 -5.07 -13.67
C LEU A 291 1.67 -4.55 -12.29
N SER A 292 2.25 -5.05 -11.21
CA SER A 292 1.99 -4.57 -9.83
C SER A 292 3.30 -4.39 -9.08
N LEU A 293 3.61 -3.14 -8.72
CA LEU A 293 4.83 -2.77 -7.98
C LEU A 293 4.70 -2.94 -6.47
N GLY A 294 3.49 -3.12 -5.93
CA GLY A 294 3.25 -3.27 -4.49
C GLY A 294 2.22 -4.34 -4.13
N THR A 295 2.11 -4.57 -2.82
CA THR A 295 1.03 -5.28 -2.12
C THR A 295 0.98 -4.78 -0.67
N TYR A 296 -0.18 -4.84 -0.04
CA TYR A 296 -0.28 -4.65 1.40
C TYR A 296 0.53 -5.74 2.12
N LEU A 297 1.48 -5.34 2.97
CA LEU A 297 2.30 -6.26 3.77
C LEU A 297 1.45 -7.16 4.69
N LYS A 298 0.25 -6.70 5.07
CA LYS A 298 -0.74 -7.47 5.84
C LYS A 298 -1.38 -8.62 5.06
N THR A 299 -1.45 -8.53 3.73
CA THR A 299 -2.17 -9.51 2.87
C THR A 299 -1.23 -10.56 2.26
N TYR A 300 0.08 -10.30 2.25
CA TYR A 300 1.07 -11.22 1.69
C TYR A 300 1.77 -12.01 2.80
N ASN A 301 1.43 -13.29 2.95
CA ASN A 301 2.07 -14.17 3.94
C ASN A 301 3.44 -14.65 3.43
N TYR A 302 4.47 -13.84 3.67
CA TYR A 302 5.86 -14.12 3.30
C TYR A 302 6.37 -15.46 3.87
N PHE A 303 6.01 -15.80 5.12
CA PHE A 303 6.42 -17.06 5.76
C PHE A 303 5.81 -18.32 5.12
N ALA A 304 4.55 -18.27 4.68
CA ALA A 304 3.90 -19.43 4.06
C ALA A 304 4.61 -19.88 2.78
N ASP A 305 5.22 -18.95 2.03
CA ASP A 305 5.84 -19.27 0.75
C ASP A 305 7.27 -19.85 0.88
N PHE A 306 7.94 -19.71 2.04
CA PHE A 306 9.15 -20.50 2.35
C PHE A 306 8.85 -22.01 2.37
N SER A 307 7.63 -22.42 2.75
CA SER A 307 7.22 -23.83 2.74
C SER A 307 6.96 -24.39 1.34
N ARG A 308 6.72 -23.52 0.35
CA ARG A 308 6.42 -23.90 -1.04
C ARG A 308 7.69 -24.19 -1.82
N LYS A 309 8.24 -25.37 -1.57
CA LYS A 309 9.46 -25.93 -2.19
C LYS A 309 9.56 -25.63 -3.69
N PHE A 310 10.76 -25.20 -4.09
CA PHE A 310 11.14 -24.90 -5.47
C PHE A 310 10.87 -26.09 -6.40
N LEU A 311 9.82 -25.99 -7.23
CA LEU A 311 9.64 -26.83 -8.42
C LEU A 311 10.55 -26.30 -9.54
N GLY A 312 11.85 -26.52 -9.41
CA GLY A 312 12.86 -25.89 -10.27
C GLY A 312 14.18 -26.64 -10.49
N VAL A 313 14.38 -27.83 -9.91
CA VAL A 313 15.50 -28.73 -10.22
C VAL A 313 14.99 -30.18 -10.25
N ASN A 314 15.61 -31.05 -11.05
CA ASN A 314 15.14 -32.42 -11.31
C ASN A 314 14.93 -33.25 -10.03
N SER A 315 13.67 -33.64 -9.79
CA SER A 315 13.28 -34.44 -8.62
C SER A 315 13.85 -35.86 -8.60
N ALA A 316 14.39 -36.35 -9.72
CA ALA A 316 15.20 -37.56 -9.78
C ALA A 316 16.55 -37.37 -9.08
N LEU A 317 17.35 -36.39 -9.53
CA LEU A 317 18.69 -36.10 -8.99
C LEU A 317 18.64 -35.80 -7.47
N GLN A 318 17.62 -35.07 -7.00
CA GLN A 318 17.47 -34.80 -5.57
C GLN A 318 17.08 -36.04 -4.75
N LYS A 319 16.27 -36.97 -5.31
CA LYS A 319 16.00 -38.28 -4.67
C LYS A 319 17.25 -39.16 -4.64
N GLU A 320 18.11 -39.04 -5.64
CA GLU A 320 19.37 -39.79 -5.75
C GLU A 320 20.41 -39.29 -4.74
N LEU A 321 20.61 -37.97 -4.63
CA LEU A 321 21.43 -37.35 -3.59
C LEU A 321 20.96 -37.74 -2.17
N LEU A 322 19.65 -37.69 -1.92
CA LEU A 322 19.06 -38.08 -0.63
C LEU A 322 19.17 -39.59 -0.35
N ARG A 323 19.23 -40.45 -1.39
CA ARG A 323 19.56 -41.88 -1.24
C ARG A 323 21.05 -42.09 -0.95
N GLY A 324 21.94 -41.31 -1.56
CA GLY A 324 23.37 -41.29 -1.26
C GLY A 324 23.65 -40.91 0.20
N LEU A 325 23.10 -39.77 0.64
CA LEU A 325 23.20 -39.29 2.02
C LEU A 325 22.68 -40.32 3.03
N LYS A 326 21.50 -40.93 2.81
CA LYS A 326 20.99 -41.99 3.70
C LYS A 326 21.84 -43.25 3.73
N ARG A 327 22.52 -43.63 2.64
CA ARG A 327 23.50 -44.73 2.66
C ARG A 327 24.73 -44.38 3.50
N TRP A 328 25.18 -43.12 3.42
CA TRP A 328 26.32 -42.61 4.19
C TRP A 328 25.99 -42.55 5.69
N GLU A 329 24.82 -42.01 6.07
CA GLU A 329 24.32 -42.01 7.47
C GLU A 329 24.19 -43.44 8.04
N ALA A 330 23.69 -44.40 7.24
CA ALA A 330 23.58 -45.79 7.66
C ALA A 330 24.95 -46.41 7.92
N SER A 331 25.91 -46.21 7.01
CA SER A 331 27.29 -46.71 7.16
C SER A 331 28.00 -46.08 8.37
N ALA A 332 27.82 -44.78 8.59
CA ALA A 332 28.40 -44.07 9.73
C ALA A 332 27.84 -44.58 11.07
N ARG A 333 26.52 -44.81 11.17
CA ARG A 333 25.90 -45.42 12.36
C ARG A 333 26.40 -46.85 12.61
N GLN A 334 26.63 -47.63 11.55
CA GLN A 334 27.16 -49.00 11.67
C GLN A 334 28.64 -49.05 12.09
N GLN A 335 29.40 -47.98 11.88
CA GLN A 335 30.76 -47.81 12.43
C GLN A 335 30.72 -47.27 13.86
N SER A 336 29.84 -46.32 14.18
CA SER A 336 29.65 -45.80 15.54
C SER A 336 29.24 -46.91 16.53
N ALA A 337 28.29 -47.77 16.14
CA ALA A 337 27.80 -48.88 16.95
C ALA A 337 28.80 -50.06 17.11
N LYS A 338 30.07 -49.87 16.72
CA LYS A 338 31.18 -50.81 16.97
C LYS A 338 32.28 -50.22 17.87
N ALA A 339 32.10 -49.00 18.37
CA ALA A 339 33.11 -48.29 19.16
C ALA A 339 32.79 -48.17 20.66
N GLU A 340 31.59 -48.57 21.10
CA GLU A 340 31.10 -48.40 22.48
C GLU A 340 30.95 -49.73 23.27
N ASP A 341 31.55 -50.82 22.80
CA ASP A 341 31.40 -52.18 23.39
C ASP A 341 32.75 -52.79 23.83
N VAL A 342 33.68 -51.95 24.32
CA VAL A 342 34.94 -52.37 24.96
C VAL A 342 35.27 -51.40 26.12
N ILE A 343 35.60 -51.95 27.30
CA ILE A 343 35.88 -51.29 28.60
C ILE A 343 34.62 -50.97 29.44
N GLY A 344 34.41 -51.70 30.55
CA GLY A 344 33.32 -51.39 31.50
C GLY A 344 32.91 -52.47 32.52
N THR A 345 33.82 -53.29 33.05
CA THR A 345 33.47 -54.42 33.95
C THR A 345 33.33 -54.02 35.43
N SER A 346 32.17 -54.27 36.06
CA SER A 346 32.05 -54.82 37.42
C SER A 346 30.62 -55.31 37.74
N ASP A 347 30.49 -56.21 38.71
CA ASP A 347 29.24 -56.80 39.25
C ASP A 347 28.30 -55.74 39.89
N ASN A 348 26.98 -55.98 40.08
CA ASN A 348 26.43 -57.13 40.78
C ASN A 348 24.89 -57.29 40.60
N GLY A 349 24.34 -58.50 40.74
CA GLY A 349 22.93 -58.73 41.11
C GLY A 349 21.85 -58.86 40.01
N ARG A 350 21.71 -60.08 39.45
CA ARG A 350 20.51 -60.98 39.50
C ARG A 350 19.22 -60.39 40.13
N ILE A 351 17.96 -60.67 39.73
CA ILE A 351 17.24 -61.70 38.94
C ILE A 351 15.76 -61.20 38.84
N ASN A 352 14.78 -61.50 37.94
CA ASN A 352 14.55 -62.16 36.63
C ASN A 352 13.18 -61.60 36.08
N GLY A 353 12.65 -61.89 34.87
CA GLY A 353 13.17 -62.63 33.71
C GLY A 353 12.09 -62.99 32.65
N ILE A 354 12.23 -62.44 31.43
CA ILE A 354 12.13 -63.05 30.07
C ILE A 354 11.08 -64.20 29.78
N PRO A 355 10.37 -64.27 28.62
CA PRO A 355 9.63 -63.24 27.86
C PRO A 355 8.35 -63.70 27.05
N SER A 356 7.73 -62.74 26.31
CA SER A 356 7.27 -62.85 24.90
C SER A 356 5.95 -63.54 24.48
N SER A 357 5.58 -63.21 23.21
CA SER A 357 4.57 -63.83 22.33
C SER A 357 3.09 -63.61 22.67
N SER A 358 2.14 -63.67 21.72
CA SER A 358 1.98 -62.88 20.47
C SER A 358 0.67 -63.24 19.75
N SER A 359 0.12 -62.29 18.97
CA SER A 359 -0.78 -62.50 17.82
C SER A 359 -2.26 -62.90 18.05
N SER A 360 -3.10 -62.44 17.11
CA SER A 360 -4.47 -62.93 16.77
C SER A 360 -5.59 -62.77 17.81
N SER A 361 -6.89 -62.82 17.46
CA SER A 361 -7.61 -62.24 16.30
C SER A 361 -9.13 -62.27 16.56
N SER A 362 -9.92 -61.66 15.65
CA SER A 362 -11.34 -61.97 15.37
C SER A 362 -12.42 -61.85 16.46
N SER A 363 -13.30 -60.86 16.27
CA SER A 363 -14.78 -61.01 16.17
C SER A 363 -15.60 -61.25 17.48
N ASN A 364 -16.93 -61.07 17.54
CA ASN A 364 -17.94 -60.63 16.55
C ASN A 364 -19.17 -59.96 17.24
N SER A 365 -20.08 -59.35 16.46
CA SER A 365 -21.51 -59.03 16.79
C SER A 365 -21.86 -58.13 18.00
N GLY A 366 -22.98 -57.39 18.04
CA GLY A 366 -23.96 -57.06 16.98
C GLY A 366 -25.33 -56.61 17.50
N SER A 367 -26.01 -55.67 16.80
CA SER A 367 -27.43 -55.22 16.95
C SER A 367 -27.90 -54.62 18.30
N GLY A 368 -28.91 -53.73 18.38
CA GLY A 368 -29.65 -53.00 17.34
C GLY A 368 -30.96 -52.34 17.85
N SER A 369 -31.46 -51.29 17.17
CA SER A 369 -32.77 -50.57 17.36
C SER A 369 -33.03 -49.86 18.72
N GLY A 370 -33.90 -48.84 18.83
CA GLY A 370 -34.53 -48.00 17.78
C GLY A 370 -35.66 -47.04 18.25
N SER A 371 -35.76 -45.86 17.62
CA SER A 371 -36.97 -45.01 17.37
C SER A 371 -37.81 -44.37 18.50
N THR A 372 -38.43 -43.21 18.15
CA THR A 372 -39.49 -42.41 18.84
C THR A 372 -39.11 -41.62 20.11
N GLY A 373 -39.71 -40.46 20.42
CA GLY A 373 -40.64 -39.61 19.63
C GLY A 373 -41.17 -38.34 20.35
N SER A 374 -41.56 -37.33 19.54
CA SER A 374 -42.63 -36.30 19.74
C SER A 374 -42.72 -35.34 20.97
N SER A 375 -42.95 -34.04 20.67
CA SER A 375 -43.80 -33.03 21.40
C SER A 375 -43.45 -32.56 22.83
N SER A 376 -43.82 -31.37 23.34
CA SER A 376 -44.36 -30.09 22.78
C SER A 376 -44.52 -28.99 23.86
N ASN A 377 -44.45 -27.70 23.49
CA ASN A 377 -44.93 -26.51 24.27
C ASN A 377 -44.26 -26.26 25.66
N SER A 378 -44.33 -25.10 26.34
CA SER A 378 -45.10 -23.84 26.19
C SER A 378 -44.36 -22.60 26.77
N THR A 379 -44.67 -21.40 26.25
CA THR A 379 -44.43 -20.05 26.83
C THR A 379 -45.55 -19.65 27.84
N PRO A 380 -45.59 -18.43 28.43
CA PRO A 380 -44.54 -17.46 28.86
C PRO A 380 -44.77 -16.86 30.29
N THR A 381 -43.78 -16.14 30.85
CA THR A 381 -43.88 -14.95 31.76
C THR A 381 -42.46 -14.52 32.19
N GLY A 382 -42.13 -13.27 32.55
CA GLY A 382 -42.86 -11.99 32.49
C GLY A 382 -42.30 -10.94 33.49
N ALA A 383 -41.97 -9.72 33.04
CA ALA A 383 -41.54 -8.55 33.85
C ALA A 383 -40.22 -8.72 34.67
N SER A 384 -39.59 -7.70 35.27
CA SER A 384 -39.33 -6.28 34.89
C SER A 384 -38.21 -5.69 35.78
N ASN A 385 -37.65 -4.52 35.42
CA ASN A 385 -36.80 -3.65 36.27
C ASN A 385 -35.42 -4.21 36.74
N SER A 386 -34.49 -3.41 37.30
CA SER A 386 -34.01 -2.07 36.91
C SER A 386 -32.72 -1.67 37.69
N LYS A 387 -31.84 -0.86 37.07
CA LYS A 387 -30.89 0.11 37.69
C LYS A 387 -29.69 -0.38 38.56
N ASN A 388 -28.53 0.22 38.21
CA ASN A 388 -27.51 0.84 39.09
C ASN A 388 -26.76 0.05 40.19
N SER A 389 -25.54 -0.37 39.83
CA SER A 389 -24.24 0.14 40.35
C SER A 389 -23.93 0.29 41.85
N SER A 390 -22.68 -0.09 42.18
CA SER A 390 -21.85 0.36 43.34
C SER A 390 -22.16 -0.32 44.70
N VAL A 391 -21.23 -0.54 45.64
CA VAL A 391 -19.75 -0.45 45.63
C VAL A 391 -19.13 -1.25 46.82
N ASN A 392 -17.81 -1.48 46.79
CA ASN A 392 -16.88 -1.85 47.89
C ASN A 392 -16.56 -3.31 48.28
N ASN A 393 -15.25 -3.48 48.47
CA ASN A 393 -14.43 -4.58 49.04
C ASN A 393 -14.96 -5.31 50.29
N THR A 394 -14.55 -6.59 50.44
CA THR A 394 -13.55 -7.05 51.45
C THR A 394 -13.24 -8.55 51.33
N GLY A 395 -12.15 -9.02 51.97
CA GLY A 395 -11.95 -10.43 52.33
C GLY A 395 -11.15 -11.30 51.35
N ALA A 396 -10.02 -11.83 51.80
CA ALA A 396 -9.15 -12.71 51.02
C ALA A 396 -9.38 -14.21 51.35
N ALA A 397 -9.28 -15.07 50.34
CA ALA A 397 -8.85 -16.47 50.45
C ALA A 397 -8.38 -16.96 49.07
N ALA A 398 -7.35 -17.83 49.02
CA ALA A 398 -6.74 -18.29 47.77
C ALA A 398 -7.06 -19.76 47.48
N ILE A 399 -7.70 -20.04 46.34
CA ILE A 399 -7.85 -21.39 45.77
C ILE A 399 -7.67 -21.29 44.24
N LEU A 400 -6.72 -22.05 43.69
CA LEU A 400 -6.61 -22.30 42.24
C LEU A 400 -7.60 -23.43 41.87
N PRO A 401 -8.32 -23.32 40.73
CA PRO A 401 -7.83 -24.07 39.57
C PRO A 401 -8.07 -23.44 38.19
N ILE A 402 -7.13 -23.73 37.27
CA ILE A 402 -7.33 -24.07 35.85
C ILE A 402 -8.52 -23.41 35.13
N ALA A 403 -8.29 -22.26 34.51
CA ALA A 403 -9.19 -21.68 33.50
C ALA A 403 -8.58 -21.79 32.08
N ARG A 404 -9.38 -22.23 31.10
CA ARG A 404 -8.95 -22.33 29.69
C ARG A 404 -8.87 -20.93 29.05
N ASN A 405 -7.67 -20.48 28.71
CA ASN A 405 -7.48 -19.21 28.01
C ASN A 405 -7.88 -19.30 26.52
N ALA A 406 -9.17 -19.14 26.24
CA ALA A 406 -9.66 -18.84 24.90
C ALA A 406 -9.36 -17.37 24.57
N GLN A 407 -8.13 -17.06 24.16
CA GLN A 407 -7.76 -15.68 23.85
C GLN A 407 -8.50 -15.15 22.61
N ILE A 408 -9.25 -14.08 22.84
CA ILE A 408 -9.94 -13.30 21.81
C ILE A 408 -8.89 -12.58 20.95
N VAL A 409 -8.93 -12.78 19.64
CA VAL A 409 -8.00 -12.15 18.70
C VAL A 409 -8.32 -10.66 18.54
N GLN A 410 -7.42 -9.78 19.02
CA GLN A 410 -7.46 -8.34 18.75
C GLN A 410 -6.11 -7.80 18.24
N SER A 411 -6.19 -6.65 17.55
CA SER A 411 -5.08 -5.72 17.21
C SER A 411 -3.82 -6.29 16.54
N ALA A 412 -3.98 -6.88 15.36
CA ALA A 412 -2.86 -7.12 14.42
C ALA A 412 -2.35 -5.80 13.76
N SER A 413 -1.62 -4.98 14.53
CA SER A 413 -0.95 -3.75 14.06
C SER A 413 0.59 -3.84 14.07
N ALA A 414 1.18 -4.46 15.09
CA ALA A 414 2.65 -4.53 15.24
C ALA A 414 3.33 -5.59 14.35
N TRP A 415 2.76 -6.81 14.30
CA TRP A 415 3.42 -8.02 13.76
C TRP A 415 3.88 -7.95 12.30
N ALA A 416 3.18 -7.20 11.43
CA ALA A 416 3.45 -7.16 9.98
C ALA A 416 4.82 -6.57 9.60
N PHE A 417 5.54 -5.98 10.57
CA PHE A 417 6.79 -5.26 10.34
C PHE A 417 8.02 -5.88 11.01
N GLN A 418 7.89 -7.02 11.70
CA GLN A 418 9.06 -7.78 12.17
C GLN A 418 9.71 -8.59 11.01
N LEU A 419 9.01 -8.66 9.87
CA LEU A 419 9.39 -9.23 8.58
C LEU A 419 10.41 -8.40 7.76
N LEU A 420 10.71 -7.16 8.18
CA LEU A 420 11.35 -6.17 7.29
C LEU A 420 12.75 -6.53 6.77
N PRO A 421 13.66 -7.16 7.54
CA PRO A 421 14.97 -7.54 7.01
C PRO A 421 14.89 -8.53 5.84
N GLU A 422 13.92 -9.46 5.86
CA GLU A 422 13.78 -10.48 4.83
C GLU A 422 12.96 -10.03 3.60
N LEU A 423 12.24 -8.91 3.71
CA LEU A 423 11.34 -8.40 2.66
C LEU A 423 12.03 -8.25 1.29
N TYR A 424 13.33 -7.93 1.30
CA TYR A 424 14.15 -7.75 0.11
C TYR A 424 15.05 -8.95 -0.25
N ASN A 425 15.05 -10.04 0.54
CA ASN A 425 15.75 -11.29 0.18
C ASN A 425 15.27 -11.88 -1.16
N HIS A 426 14.12 -11.43 -1.67
CA HIS A 426 13.53 -11.83 -2.94
C HIS A 426 13.35 -10.67 -3.94
N TYR A 427 14.21 -9.64 -3.86
CA TYR A 427 14.19 -8.44 -4.71
C TYR A 427 14.16 -8.70 -6.22
N GLN A 428 14.80 -9.76 -6.71
CA GLN A 428 14.79 -10.15 -8.13
C GLN A 428 13.59 -11.02 -8.52
N LYS A 429 12.68 -11.38 -7.60
CA LYS A 429 11.58 -12.33 -7.88
C LYS A 429 10.27 -11.61 -8.14
N ALA A 430 9.60 -11.98 -9.24
CA ALA A 430 8.24 -11.58 -9.54
C ALA A 430 7.30 -12.80 -9.61
N GLU A 431 6.08 -12.69 -9.09
CA GLU A 431 5.04 -13.71 -9.17
C GLU A 431 4.10 -13.44 -10.36
N VAL A 432 3.60 -14.50 -11.00
CA VAL A 432 2.63 -14.40 -12.10
C VAL A 432 1.34 -15.14 -11.77
N ILE A 433 0.24 -14.39 -11.61
CA ILE A 433 -1.09 -14.87 -11.20
C ILE A 433 -2.22 -14.03 -11.83
N PRO A 434 -3.48 -14.50 -11.84
CA PRO A 434 -4.64 -13.65 -12.11
C PRO A 434 -4.66 -12.41 -11.22
N TRP A 435 -5.25 -11.32 -11.71
CA TRP A 435 -5.38 -10.10 -10.91
C TRP A 435 -6.34 -10.31 -9.73
N ILE A 436 -5.95 -9.82 -8.54
CA ILE A 436 -6.67 -9.95 -7.27
C ILE A 436 -6.65 -8.58 -6.60
N SER A 437 -7.83 -8.03 -6.27
CA SER A 437 -7.95 -6.64 -5.80
C SER A 437 -7.12 -6.40 -4.53
N SER A 438 -7.31 -7.25 -3.51
CA SER A 438 -6.65 -7.14 -2.20
C SER A 438 -5.13 -7.38 -2.20
N LYS A 439 -4.52 -7.62 -3.37
CA LYS A 439 -3.07 -7.78 -3.55
C LYS A 439 -2.47 -6.79 -4.56
N HIS A 440 -3.14 -6.53 -5.68
CA HIS A 440 -2.53 -5.92 -6.88
C HIS A 440 -3.14 -4.56 -7.27
N ASN A 441 -3.84 -3.90 -6.35
CA ASN A 441 -4.34 -2.52 -6.53
C ASN A 441 -3.23 -1.48 -6.32
N MET A 442 -2.27 -1.74 -5.41
CA MET A 442 -1.10 -0.89 -5.13
C MET A 442 -0.08 -0.89 -6.27
N GLY A 443 0.14 0.28 -6.90
CA GLY A 443 1.15 0.43 -7.95
C GLY A 443 0.84 -0.40 -9.19
N MET A 444 -0.45 -0.46 -9.55
CA MET A 444 -0.94 -1.20 -10.71
C MET A 444 -0.63 -0.44 -12.00
N ALA A 445 -0.02 -1.10 -12.99
CA ALA A 445 0.30 -0.49 -14.28
C ALA A 445 -0.17 -1.33 -15.48
N PHE A 446 -0.70 -0.68 -16.51
CA PHE A 446 -1.09 -1.32 -17.76
C PHE A 446 -1.06 -0.31 -18.93
N ASN A 447 -1.10 -0.78 -20.18
CA ASN A 447 -1.03 0.07 -21.37
C ASN A 447 -2.38 0.23 -22.07
N ARG A 448 -2.41 1.05 -23.12
CA ARG A 448 -3.59 1.33 -23.96
C ARG A 448 -4.27 0.06 -24.53
N VAL A 449 -3.53 -1.01 -24.78
CA VAL A 449 -4.07 -2.29 -25.29
C VAL A 449 -4.85 -3.06 -24.22
N THR A 450 -4.43 -2.97 -22.95
CA THR A 450 -5.22 -3.48 -21.82
C THR A 450 -6.41 -2.57 -21.53
N TRP A 451 -6.23 -1.24 -21.55
CA TRP A 451 -7.32 -0.28 -21.36
C TRP A 451 -8.46 -0.47 -22.37
N ASN A 452 -8.14 -0.60 -23.66
CA ASN A 452 -9.14 -0.82 -24.72
C ASN A 452 -9.93 -2.14 -24.58
N LYS A 453 -9.49 -3.07 -23.73
CA LYS A 453 -10.26 -4.27 -23.35
C LYS A 453 -11.10 -4.03 -22.10
N LEU A 454 -10.59 -3.25 -21.14
CA LEU A 454 -11.32 -2.82 -19.94
C LEU A 454 -12.48 -1.88 -20.27
N ARG A 455 -12.29 -0.88 -21.13
CA ARG A 455 -13.33 0.08 -21.52
C ARG A 455 -14.51 -0.58 -22.25
N LYS A 456 -14.28 -1.68 -22.97
CA LYS A 456 -15.36 -2.51 -23.55
C LYS A 456 -16.24 -3.21 -22.50
N CYS A 457 -15.77 -3.31 -21.26
CA CYS A 457 -16.49 -3.87 -20.13
C CYS A 457 -17.16 -2.83 -19.23
N ALA A 458 -17.18 -1.54 -19.65
CA ALA A 458 -17.73 -0.44 -18.85
C ALA A 458 -19.15 -0.69 -18.33
N ALA A 459 -20.03 -1.30 -19.14
CA ALA A 459 -21.41 -1.60 -18.73
C ALA A 459 -21.45 -2.52 -17.50
N GLN A 460 -20.62 -3.58 -17.48
CA GLN A 460 -20.54 -4.50 -16.34
C GLN A 460 -19.79 -3.89 -15.16
N PHE A 461 -18.77 -3.05 -15.39
CA PHE A 461 -18.07 -2.32 -14.31
C PHE A 461 -19.01 -1.34 -13.59
N CYS A 462 -19.81 -0.61 -14.36
CA CYS A 462 -20.71 0.44 -13.87
C CYS A 462 -22.03 -0.10 -13.31
N SER A 463 -22.48 -1.30 -13.68
CA SER A 463 -23.67 -1.96 -13.12
C SER A 463 -23.36 -2.99 -12.02
N TYR A 464 -22.10 -3.42 -11.87
CA TYR A 464 -21.71 -4.28 -10.75
C TYR A 464 -21.79 -3.52 -9.43
N ASP A 465 -22.68 -3.99 -8.55
CA ASP A 465 -22.97 -3.40 -7.25
C ASP A 465 -21.86 -3.69 -6.23
N ASP A 466 -20.75 -2.99 -6.45
CA ASP A 466 -19.63 -2.86 -5.54
C ASP A 466 -19.06 -1.44 -5.72
N TYR A 467 -19.15 -0.65 -4.67
CA TYR A 467 -18.64 0.72 -4.64
C TYR A 467 -17.11 0.83 -4.72
N ASN A 468 -16.36 -0.28 -4.62
CA ASN A 468 -14.92 -0.28 -4.84
C ASN A 468 -14.60 -0.45 -6.34
N TRP A 469 -13.73 0.41 -6.87
CA TRP A 469 -13.22 0.28 -8.24
C TRP A 469 -12.45 -1.04 -8.44
N ASP A 470 -11.74 -1.50 -7.40
CA ASP A 470 -10.83 -2.63 -7.50
C ASP A 470 -11.58 -3.98 -7.47
N TRP A 471 -12.57 -4.16 -6.60
CA TRP A 471 -13.45 -5.33 -6.65
C TRP A 471 -14.30 -5.36 -7.93
N SER A 472 -14.71 -4.19 -8.45
CA SER A 472 -15.38 -4.07 -9.75
C SER A 472 -14.46 -4.47 -10.91
N LEU A 473 -13.18 -4.10 -10.84
CA LEU A 473 -12.14 -4.51 -11.79
C LEU A 473 -11.91 -6.04 -11.74
N GLN A 474 -11.94 -6.65 -10.54
CA GLN A 474 -11.83 -8.10 -10.40
C GLN A 474 -13.02 -8.84 -11.03
N HIS A 475 -14.23 -8.27 -10.88
CA HIS A 475 -15.43 -8.83 -11.49
C HIS A 475 -15.29 -8.86 -13.02
N ILE A 476 -15.10 -7.72 -13.67
CA ILE A 476 -15.01 -7.68 -15.15
C ILE A 476 -13.82 -8.46 -15.71
N ALA A 477 -12.73 -8.61 -14.95
CA ALA A 477 -11.60 -9.46 -15.33
C ALA A 477 -11.97 -10.95 -15.39
N GLN A 478 -12.97 -11.40 -14.62
CA GLN A 478 -13.43 -12.79 -14.54
C GLN A 478 -14.70 -13.06 -15.36
N THR A 479 -15.55 -12.04 -15.59
CA THR A 479 -16.86 -12.20 -16.24
C THR A 479 -16.98 -11.60 -17.65
N CYS A 480 -16.26 -10.52 -17.95
CA CYS A 480 -16.37 -9.81 -19.23
C CYS A 480 -15.16 -9.99 -20.14
N MET A 481 -13.95 -9.79 -19.60
CA MET A 481 -12.74 -9.74 -20.41
C MET A 481 -12.43 -11.10 -21.05
N PRO A 482 -12.13 -11.18 -22.35
CA PRO A 482 -11.69 -12.42 -22.99
C PRO A 482 -10.53 -13.05 -22.20
N PRO A 483 -10.66 -14.31 -21.73
CA PRO A 483 -9.60 -14.95 -20.96
C PRO A 483 -8.29 -14.94 -21.73
N SER A 484 -7.18 -14.64 -21.04
CA SER A 484 -5.85 -14.59 -21.66
C SER A 484 -5.46 -16.01 -22.11
N LYS A 485 -5.72 -16.37 -23.38
CA LYS A 485 -5.41 -17.66 -24.00
C LYS A 485 -4.11 -17.54 -24.81
N GLY A 486 -3.15 -18.43 -24.57
CA GLY A 486 -1.88 -18.47 -25.30
C GLY A 486 -0.81 -19.32 -24.60
N PRO A 487 0.38 -19.46 -25.20
CA PRO A 487 1.55 -20.08 -24.55
C PRO A 487 2.16 -19.14 -23.50
N GLY A 488 2.77 -19.72 -22.46
CA GLY A 488 3.47 -18.98 -21.41
C GLY A 488 3.41 -19.71 -20.06
N ILE A 489 4.26 -19.30 -19.12
CA ILE A 489 4.44 -19.98 -17.81
C ILE A 489 3.32 -19.68 -16.80
N ALA A 490 2.43 -18.73 -17.11
CA ALA A 490 1.26 -18.40 -16.28
C ALA A 490 0.24 -19.56 -16.24
N PRO A 491 -0.35 -19.92 -15.08
CA PRO A 491 -1.37 -20.97 -14.97
C PRO A 491 -2.57 -20.73 -15.90
N ARG A 492 -3.12 -21.78 -16.54
CA ARG A 492 -4.36 -21.67 -17.36
C ARG A 492 -5.51 -21.23 -16.46
N THR A 493 -6.14 -20.09 -16.79
CA THR A 493 -7.00 -19.34 -15.87
C THR A 493 -8.12 -18.62 -16.61
N GLU A 494 -9.30 -18.62 -16.01
CA GLU A 494 -10.49 -17.89 -16.46
C GLU A 494 -10.43 -16.42 -16.01
N SER A 495 -9.38 -15.72 -16.45
CA SER A 495 -9.21 -14.28 -16.22
C SER A 495 -8.63 -13.60 -17.45
N GLY A 496 -9.21 -12.46 -17.81
CA GLY A 496 -8.67 -11.54 -18.81
C GLY A 496 -7.56 -10.65 -18.27
N LEU A 497 -7.41 -10.49 -16.95
CA LEU A 497 -6.26 -9.83 -16.32
C LEU A 497 -5.30 -10.85 -15.69
N ILE A 498 -4.04 -10.82 -16.14
CA ILE A 498 -2.93 -11.62 -15.61
C ILE A 498 -1.83 -10.65 -15.19
N THR A 499 -1.49 -10.69 -13.91
CA THR A 499 -0.57 -9.77 -13.26
C THR A 499 0.82 -10.37 -13.13
N MET A 500 1.85 -9.60 -13.49
CA MET A 500 3.20 -9.79 -12.97
C MET A 500 3.37 -8.87 -11.75
N MET A 501 3.73 -9.44 -10.60
CA MET A 501 3.77 -8.75 -9.30
C MET A 501 5.16 -8.88 -8.68
N MET A 502 5.75 -7.79 -8.19
CA MET A 502 7.02 -7.85 -7.45
C MET A 502 6.83 -8.46 -6.05
N ARG A 503 7.74 -9.36 -5.63
CA ARG A 503 7.72 -9.91 -4.26
C ARG A 503 8.25 -8.93 -3.22
N ALA A 504 9.31 -8.18 -3.56
CA ALA A 504 9.80 -7.06 -2.75
C ALA A 504 9.18 -5.75 -3.28
N PRO A 505 8.23 -5.13 -2.54
CA PRO A 505 7.44 -4.01 -3.06
C PRO A 505 8.29 -2.77 -3.30
N ARG A 506 8.01 -2.08 -4.42
CA ARG A 506 8.53 -0.75 -4.78
C ARG A 506 7.51 0.37 -4.62
N VAL A 507 6.26 0.00 -4.31
CA VAL A 507 5.19 0.91 -3.90
C VAL A 507 4.67 0.46 -2.54
N PHE A 508 4.67 1.36 -1.57
CA PHE A 508 4.24 1.16 -0.19
C PHE A 508 3.01 2.02 0.10
N HIS A 509 2.08 1.50 0.90
CA HIS A 509 0.94 2.27 1.39
C HIS A 509 1.31 2.88 2.74
N ILE A 510 1.48 4.20 2.79
CA ILE A 510 1.80 4.95 4.02
C ILE A 510 0.54 5.41 4.78
N GLY A 511 -0.65 5.28 4.15
CA GLY A 511 -1.94 5.60 4.75
C GLY A 511 -2.23 4.88 6.07
N GLU A 512 -2.44 5.67 7.13
CA GLU A 512 -2.86 5.22 8.46
C GLU A 512 -4.29 5.63 8.82
N CYS A 513 -4.94 6.48 8.02
CA CYS A 513 -6.31 6.95 8.21
C CYS A 513 -7.08 7.02 6.87
N GLY A 514 -8.40 6.82 6.92
CA GLY A 514 -9.30 6.67 5.76
C GLY A 514 -10.47 5.72 6.05
N VAL A 515 -11.32 5.44 5.05
CA VAL A 515 -12.60 4.68 5.21
C VAL A 515 -12.44 3.30 5.89
N HIS A 516 -11.29 2.64 5.75
CA HIS A 516 -11.02 1.32 6.35
C HIS A 516 -10.22 1.36 7.66
N HIS A 517 -9.93 2.55 8.19
CA HIS A 517 -9.04 2.75 9.34
C HIS A 517 -9.79 3.31 10.55
N LYS A 518 -9.51 2.74 11.74
CA LYS A 518 -10.10 3.16 13.02
C LYS A 518 -9.30 4.25 13.75
N LYS A 519 -8.22 4.75 13.15
CA LYS A 519 -7.38 5.82 13.73
C LYS A 519 -7.94 7.19 13.34
N THR A 520 -8.15 8.05 14.33
CA THR A 520 -8.47 9.47 14.12
C THR A 520 -7.22 10.33 13.93
N ASN A 521 -6.09 9.98 14.57
CA ASN A 521 -4.81 10.62 14.30
C ASN A 521 -4.26 10.13 12.94
N CYS A 522 -4.07 11.07 12.01
CA CYS A 522 -3.50 10.85 10.68
C CYS A 522 -1.98 11.07 10.59
N GLU A 523 -1.29 11.35 11.69
CA GLU A 523 0.17 11.57 11.70
C GLU A 523 0.91 10.32 11.18
N SER A 524 1.44 10.44 9.97
CA SER A 524 2.02 9.34 9.19
C SER A 524 3.54 9.18 9.36
N THR A 525 4.16 10.09 10.12
CA THR A 525 5.61 10.20 10.36
C THR A 525 6.25 8.85 10.71
N ALA A 526 5.63 8.11 11.62
CA ALA A 526 6.11 6.80 12.08
C ALA A 526 6.11 5.70 10.99
N VAL A 527 5.18 5.74 10.02
CA VAL A 527 5.17 4.78 8.90
C VAL A 527 6.12 5.21 7.79
N ILE A 528 6.25 6.51 7.54
CA ILE A 528 7.19 7.05 6.54
C ILE A 528 8.63 6.79 6.94
N ALA A 529 9.02 7.14 8.17
CA ALA A 529 10.35 6.84 8.71
C ALA A 529 10.66 5.34 8.68
N LYS A 530 9.64 4.49 8.82
CA LYS A 530 9.76 3.03 8.72
C LYS A 530 10.02 2.57 7.28
N VAL A 531 9.28 3.09 6.29
CA VAL A 531 9.52 2.81 4.87
C VAL A 531 10.90 3.30 4.44
N GLN A 532 11.33 4.49 4.88
CA GLN A 532 12.67 5.01 4.62
C GLN A 532 13.77 4.12 5.23
N ASN A 533 13.62 3.66 6.47
CA ASN A 533 14.57 2.73 7.09
C ASN A 533 14.64 1.37 6.37
N VAL A 534 13.51 0.87 5.85
CA VAL A 534 13.48 -0.35 5.00
C VAL A 534 14.25 -0.14 3.71
N LEU A 535 14.00 0.95 2.99
CA LEU A 535 14.69 1.26 1.74
C LEU A 535 16.19 1.49 1.96
N LYS A 536 16.57 2.14 3.07
CA LYS A 536 17.96 2.34 3.49
C LYS A 536 18.68 1.01 3.78
N ALA A 537 18.02 0.06 4.45
CA ALA A 537 18.56 -1.29 4.67
C ALA A 537 18.55 -2.16 3.40
N ALA A 538 17.63 -1.88 2.47
CA ALA A 538 17.47 -2.58 1.21
C ALA A 538 18.30 -1.99 0.05
N ARG A 539 19.17 -1.01 0.30
CA ARG A 539 19.86 -0.22 -0.75
C ARG A 539 20.58 -1.07 -1.80
N ASP A 540 21.30 -2.09 -1.35
CA ASP A 540 22.08 -3.01 -2.21
C ASP A 540 21.18 -4.04 -2.94
N HIS A 541 19.89 -4.05 -2.61
CA HIS A 541 18.82 -4.84 -3.23
C HIS A 541 17.90 -3.99 -4.14
N LEU A 542 18.29 -2.74 -4.43
CA LEU A 542 17.67 -1.88 -5.44
C LEU A 542 18.36 -2.05 -6.80
N PHE A 543 17.72 -1.59 -7.87
CA PHE A 543 18.21 -1.62 -9.25
C PHE A 543 18.63 -3.02 -9.77
N PRO A 544 17.83 -4.10 -9.56
CA PRO A 544 18.16 -5.44 -10.04
C PRO A 544 18.31 -5.47 -11.57
N THR A 545 19.33 -6.15 -12.10
CA THR A 545 19.60 -6.22 -13.55
C THR A 545 18.64 -7.14 -14.32
N GLN A 546 18.07 -8.14 -13.64
CA GLN A 546 17.15 -9.14 -14.21
C GLN A 546 16.07 -9.55 -13.20
N LEU A 547 14.98 -10.13 -13.70
CA LEU A 547 13.89 -10.67 -12.88
C LEU A 547 13.69 -12.17 -13.13
N THR A 548 13.60 -12.94 -12.04
CA THR A 548 13.23 -14.35 -12.05
C THR A 548 11.72 -14.49 -11.83
N LEU A 549 11.01 -15.07 -12.80
CA LEU A 549 9.58 -15.34 -12.65
C LEU A 549 9.33 -16.58 -11.80
N THR A 550 8.60 -16.42 -10.70
CA THR A 550 8.08 -17.52 -9.88
C THR A 550 6.64 -17.80 -10.26
N VAL A 551 6.36 -19.04 -10.67
CA VAL A 551 4.99 -19.51 -10.92
C VAL A 551 4.35 -19.82 -9.57
N ALA A 552 3.25 -19.15 -9.24
CA ALA A 552 2.44 -19.57 -8.11
C ALA A 552 1.82 -20.94 -8.41
N GLY A 553 2.03 -21.91 -7.52
CA GLY A 553 1.39 -23.23 -7.63
C GLY A 553 -0.12 -23.09 -7.78
N THR A 554 -0.68 -23.77 -8.78
CA THR A 554 -2.05 -23.59 -9.34
C THR A 554 -3.02 -22.92 -8.38
N ALA A 555 -3.28 -21.63 -8.60
CA ALA A 555 -4.27 -20.88 -7.84
C ALA A 555 -5.62 -21.62 -7.90
N LYS A 556 -6.11 -22.07 -6.73
CA LYS A 556 -7.46 -22.65 -6.61
C LYS A 556 -8.45 -21.65 -7.23
N LYS A 557 -9.42 -22.12 -8.03
CA LYS A 557 -10.43 -21.26 -8.63
C LYS A 557 -11.07 -20.38 -7.55
N THR A 558 -10.75 -19.09 -7.55
CA THR A 558 -11.33 -18.12 -6.63
C THR A 558 -12.80 -17.99 -7.01
N LYS A 559 -13.71 -18.46 -6.15
CA LYS A 559 -15.15 -18.30 -6.37
C LYS A 559 -15.43 -16.80 -6.51
N LEU A 560 -16.11 -16.40 -7.58
CA LEU A 560 -16.54 -15.02 -7.78
C LEU A 560 -17.32 -14.56 -6.54
N ARG A 561 -16.81 -13.51 -5.88
CA ARG A 561 -17.40 -12.98 -4.65
C ARG A 561 -18.66 -12.18 -5.02
N LYS A 562 -19.67 -12.17 -4.14
CA LYS A 562 -20.74 -11.16 -4.19
C LYS A 562 -20.11 -9.79 -3.91
N GLY A 563 -20.63 -8.72 -4.54
CA GLY A 563 -20.13 -7.37 -4.32
C GLY A 563 -20.23 -6.92 -2.86
N ASN A 564 -19.45 -5.90 -2.51
CA ASN A 564 -19.50 -5.24 -1.21
C ASN A 564 -20.71 -4.28 -1.06
N GLY A 565 -21.53 -4.10 -2.10
CA GLY A 565 -22.69 -3.21 -2.09
C GLY A 565 -22.32 -1.73 -2.25
N GLY A 566 -23.18 -0.84 -1.78
CA GLY A 566 -23.00 0.61 -1.86
C GLY A 566 -23.13 1.22 -3.27
N TRP A 567 -23.53 0.43 -4.26
CA TRP A 567 -23.57 0.81 -5.68
C TRP A 567 -24.83 0.25 -6.37
N GLY A 568 -25.97 0.23 -5.66
CA GLY A 568 -27.27 -0.18 -6.20
C GLY A 568 -28.02 0.91 -6.98
N ASP A 569 -27.62 2.18 -6.81
CA ASP A 569 -28.32 3.33 -7.37
C ASP A 569 -28.08 3.48 -8.89
N THR A 570 -29.15 3.48 -9.67
CA THR A 570 -29.05 3.56 -11.13
C THR A 570 -28.55 4.92 -11.64
N ARG A 571 -28.55 5.97 -10.81
CA ARG A 571 -27.91 7.26 -11.17
C ARG A 571 -26.40 7.12 -11.23
N ASP A 572 -25.78 6.41 -10.28
CA ASP A 572 -24.34 6.11 -10.33
C ASP A 572 -24.00 5.19 -11.50
N HIS A 573 -24.86 4.21 -11.82
CA HIS A 573 -24.66 3.36 -13.00
C HIS A 573 -24.62 4.19 -14.30
N ARG A 574 -25.57 5.13 -14.43
CA ARG A 574 -25.68 6.04 -15.59
C ARG A 574 -24.50 7.00 -15.69
N LEU A 575 -24.08 7.63 -14.58
CA LEU A 575 -22.93 8.53 -14.57
C LEU A 575 -21.64 7.80 -14.97
N CYS A 576 -21.36 6.66 -14.34
CA CYS A 576 -20.19 5.83 -14.65
C CYS A 576 -20.18 5.36 -16.12
N TRP A 577 -21.33 4.98 -16.67
CA TRP A 577 -21.44 4.60 -18.09
C TRP A 577 -21.26 5.79 -19.04
N ASN A 578 -21.91 6.92 -18.73
CA ASN A 578 -21.81 8.13 -19.54
C ASN A 578 -20.37 8.67 -19.58
N ILE A 579 -19.59 8.54 -18.50
CA ILE A 579 -18.14 8.84 -18.46
C ILE A 579 -17.32 8.10 -19.55
N THR A 580 -17.81 6.96 -20.07
CA THR A 580 -17.17 6.20 -21.16
C THR A 580 -17.76 6.48 -22.55
N VAL A 581 -19.00 6.96 -22.65
CA VAL A 581 -19.71 7.21 -23.92
C VAL A 581 -19.67 8.69 -24.33
N TYR A 582 -19.79 9.58 -23.36
CA TYR A 582 -19.87 11.03 -23.50
C TYR A 582 -18.69 11.65 -22.72
N PRO A 583 -17.51 11.80 -23.33
CA PRO A 583 -16.31 12.28 -22.63
C PRO A 583 -16.50 13.68 -22.04
N ASP A 584 -17.28 14.51 -22.71
CA ASP A 584 -17.58 15.91 -22.36
C ASP A 584 -18.92 16.06 -21.61
N LEU A 585 -19.34 15.03 -20.86
CA LEU A 585 -20.57 15.07 -20.06
C LEU A 585 -20.49 16.17 -18.99
N VAL A 586 -21.30 17.22 -19.16
CA VAL A 586 -21.68 18.17 -18.11
C VAL A 586 -22.98 17.69 -17.45
N LEU A 587 -23.05 17.77 -16.12
CA LEU A 587 -24.29 17.60 -15.35
C LEU A 587 -24.83 18.99 -14.98
N PRO A 588 -26.16 19.17 -14.86
CA PRO A 588 -26.76 20.42 -14.36
C PRO A 588 -26.42 20.67 -12.87
#